data_AF-A0A8T5RXQ0-F1
#
_entry.id   AF-A0A8T5RXQ0-F1
#
_cell.length_a   1.000
_cell.length_b   1.000
_cell.length_c   1.000
_cell.angle_alpha   90.00
_cell.angle_beta   90.00
_cell.angle_gamma   90.00
#
_symmetry.space_group_name_H-M   'P 1'
#
loop_
_entity.id
_entity.type
_entity.pdbx_description
1 polymer ?
#
loop_
_entity_poly.entity_id
_entity_poly.type
_entity_poly.pdbx_seq_one_letter_code
_entity_poly.pdbx_strand_id
1 'polypeptide(L)'
;MIENEYTPQEENYPSRKVYEGKKEREMIFPSDLPPEELERRLKRRLITDWGVGEIEVELDHNGTITHLAISAKEHGLSEGIPKGYAAVPIKYEMIPSGFALGDVVRIYLKNEELIEGVEIKGVDKSEKEITVVIKQDKIEKIRNQDASLIVILPYTKPKAESMVVKKRSGVIKQFDMQKLTSSIRNVGVNDESAENIADAVKLKLLKSEVPIATQKIEDVVVDELEKKNMKTAKKFKRHNKTRK
;
A
#
# COMPACT_ATOMS: atom_id res chain seq x y z
N MET A 1 -47.84 0.98 -14.84
CA MET A 1 -47.41 0.98 -13.43
C MET A 1 -46.91 -0.41 -13.12
N ILE A 2 -45.59 -0.58 -13.02
CA ILE A 2 -44.96 -1.80 -12.51
C ILE A 2 -43.88 -1.28 -11.57
N GLU A 3 -44.17 -1.31 -10.27
CA GLU A 3 -43.19 -1.10 -9.20
C GLU A 3 -42.33 -2.36 -9.12
N ASN A 4 -41.03 -2.23 -9.43
CA ASN A 4 -40.05 -3.24 -9.09
C ASN A 4 -39.42 -2.83 -7.76
N GLU A 5 -39.89 -3.41 -6.67
CA GLU A 5 -39.20 -3.38 -5.38
C GLU A 5 -37.92 -4.23 -5.50
N TYR A 6 -36.78 -3.55 -5.55
CA TYR A 6 -35.47 -4.18 -5.43
C TYR A 6 -35.10 -4.20 -3.96
N THR A 7 -35.21 -5.36 -3.32
CA THR A 7 -34.69 -5.60 -1.97
C THR A 7 -33.22 -6.04 -2.09
N PRO A 8 -32.23 -5.24 -1.66
CA PRO A 8 -30.84 -5.66 -1.73
C PRO A 8 -30.59 -6.77 -0.71
N GLN A 9 -30.03 -7.89 -1.16
CA GLN A 9 -29.51 -8.91 -0.26
C GLN A 9 -28.22 -8.42 0.39
N GLU A 10 -28.14 -8.55 1.71
CA GLU A 10 -26.93 -8.25 2.50
C GLU A 10 -25.79 -9.19 2.10
N GLU A 11 -24.96 -8.76 1.15
CA GLU A 11 -23.65 -9.37 0.94
C GLU A 11 -22.78 -9.07 2.16
N ASN A 12 -22.40 -10.15 2.85
CA ASN A 12 -21.58 -10.15 4.05
C ASN A 12 -20.14 -9.73 3.72
N TYR A 13 -19.90 -8.42 3.64
CA TYR A 13 -18.55 -7.85 3.56
C TYR A 13 -17.88 -7.96 4.94
N PRO A 14 -16.59 -8.33 5.02
CA PRO A 14 -15.86 -8.33 6.29
C PRO A 14 -15.84 -6.91 6.86
N SER A 15 -16.62 -6.71 7.93
CA SER A 15 -16.74 -5.55 8.81
C SER A 15 -15.68 -4.46 8.56
N ARG A 16 -16.03 -3.45 7.76
CA ARG A 16 -15.27 -2.19 7.64
C ARG A 16 -15.20 -1.57 9.04
N LYS A 17 -13.99 -1.40 9.58
CA LYS A 17 -13.78 -0.56 10.76
C LYS A 17 -14.16 0.87 10.40
N VAL A 18 -15.36 1.28 10.78
CA VAL A 18 -15.74 2.69 10.89
C VAL A 18 -14.77 3.31 11.89
N TYR A 19 -14.12 4.41 11.53
CA TYR A 19 -13.38 5.22 12.50
C TYR A 19 -14.40 5.97 13.38
N GLU A 20 -15.07 5.22 14.26
CA GLU A 20 -15.75 5.82 15.41
C GLU A 20 -14.67 6.52 16.25
N GLY A 21 -14.92 7.78 16.61
CA GLY A 21 -14.05 8.53 17.52
C GLY A 21 -13.68 7.64 18.70
N LYS A 22 -12.38 7.39 18.88
CA LYS A 22 -11.89 6.40 19.85
C LYS A 22 -12.50 6.70 21.22
N LYS A 23 -13.23 5.73 21.75
CA LYS A 23 -13.64 5.66 23.16
C LYS A 23 -12.45 5.94 24.08
N GLU A 24 -12.74 6.58 25.20
CA GLU A 24 -11.84 6.67 26.35
C GLU A 24 -11.24 5.27 26.63
N ARG A 25 -9.91 5.22 26.79
CA ARG A 25 -9.17 3.97 26.97
C ARG A 25 -8.32 4.07 28.22
N GLU A 26 -8.63 3.22 29.19
CA GLU A 26 -7.82 3.04 30.38
C GLU A 26 -6.65 2.09 30.11
N MET A 27 -5.48 2.45 30.63
CA MET A 27 -4.29 1.60 30.62
C MET A 27 -3.94 1.16 32.04
N ILE A 28 -4.02 -0.15 32.29
CA ILE A 28 -3.61 -0.72 33.56
C ILE A 28 -2.18 -1.24 33.44
N PHE A 29 -1.34 -0.86 34.39
CA PHE A 29 0.05 -1.34 34.52
C PHE A 29 0.24 -2.01 35.89
N PRO A 30 1.13 -3.01 36.00
CA PRO A 30 1.54 -3.54 37.29
C PRO A 30 2.07 -2.43 38.22
N SER A 31 1.67 -2.47 39.49
CA SER A 31 1.98 -1.44 40.49
C SER A 31 3.44 -1.47 40.96
N ASP A 32 4.15 -2.55 40.70
CA ASP A 32 5.55 -2.79 41.10
C ASP A 32 6.55 -2.37 40.02
N LEU A 33 6.11 -1.69 38.96
CA LEU A 33 6.99 -1.23 37.90
C LEU A 33 7.85 -0.04 38.37
N PRO A 34 9.17 -0.09 38.14
CA PRO A 34 10.02 1.09 38.26
C PRO A 34 9.52 2.23 37.35
N PRO A 35 9.66 3.51 37.75
CA PRO A 35 9.17 4.66 36.97
C PRO A 35 9.65 4.66 35.52
N GLU A 36 10.93 4.42 35.29
CA GLU A 36 11.51 4.35 33.94
C GLU A 36 10.88 3.24 33.07
N GLU A 37 10.53 2.11 33.69
CA GLU A 37 9.88 1.00 33.00
C GLU A 37 8.40 1.30 32.71
N LEU A 38 7.73 2.01 33.63
CA LEU A 38 6.36 2.48 33.44
C LEU A 38 6.29 3.47 32.27
N GLU A 39 7.18 4.46 32.22
CA GLU A 39 7.31 5.42 31.13
C GLU A 39 7.58 4.71 29.80
N ARG A 40 8.54 3.78 29.76
CA ARG A 40 8.87 3.00 28.56
C ARG A 40 7.67 2.22 28.04
N ARG A 41 6.90 1.58 28.95
CA ARG A 41 5.72 0.80 28.57
C ARG A 41 4.57 1.69 28.12
N LEU A 42 4.34 2.81 28.78
CA LEU A 42 3.35 3.81 28.40
C LEU A 42 3.65 4.37 27.01
N LYS A 43 4.90 4.80 26.75
CA LYS A 43 5.39 5.24 25.44
C LYS A 43 5.14 4.19 24.37
N ARG A 44 5.54 2.93 24.59
CA ARG A 44 5.35 1.85 23.62
C ARG A 44 3.88 1.60 23.32
N ARG A 45 3.00 1.62 24.33
CA ARG A 45 1.56 1.42 24.15
C ARG A 45 0.93 2.56 23.40
N LEU A 46 1.23 3.81 23.73
CA LEU A 46 0.70 4.97 23.01
C LEU A 46 1.10 4.92 21.53
N ILE A 47 2.35 4.57 21.20
CA ILE A 47 2.79 4.38 19.81
C ILE A 47 2.02 3.25 19.12
N THR A 48 1.86 2.10 19.77
CA THR A 48 1.26 0.90 19.16
C THR A 48 -0.27 1.04 19.00
N ASP A 49 -0.93 1.54 20.04
CA ASP A 49 -2.39 1.59 20.11
C ASP A 49 -2.93 2.82 19.36
N TRP A 50 -2.17 3.93 19.24
CA TRP A 50 -2.58 5.17 18.54
C TRP A 50 -1.78 5.51 17.28
N GLY A 51 -0.71 4.78 16.96
CA GLY A 51 0.04 5.00 15.71
C GLY A 51 0.79 6.32 15.64
N VAL A 52 0.99 6.99 16.79
CA VAL A 52 1.73 8.26 16.90
C VAL A 52 3.24 8.05 16.68
N GLY A 53 3.97 9.14 16.46
CA GLY A 53 5.40 9.13 16.16
C GLY A 53 6.26 8.96 17.40
N GLU A 54 7.12 9.93 17.65
CA GLU A 54 7.90 9.96 18.87
C GLU A 54 7.03 10.46 20.03
N ILE A 55 7.26 9.91 21.21
CA ILE A 55 6.58 10.35 22.43
C ILE A 55 7.66 10.62 23.47
N GLU A 56 7.53 11.75 24.13
CA GLU A 56 8.26 12.07 25.35
C GLU A 56 7.23 12.14 26.47
N VAL A 57 7.47 11.39 27.54
CA VAL A 57 6.56 11.30 28.67
C VAL A 57 7.37 11.31 29.94
N GLU A 58 6.95 12.15 30.89
CA GLU A 58 7.51 12.19 32.24
C GLU A 58 6.39 11.93 33.23
N LEU A 59 6.66 11.07 34.20
CA LEU A 59 5.76 10.74 35.29
C LEU A 59 6.32 11.22 36.62
N ASP A 60 5.44 11.68 37.51
CA ASP A 60 5.82 11.90 38.91
C ASP A 60 5.89 10.57 39.70
N HIS A 61 6.30 10.66 40.97
CA HIS A 61 6.40 9.53 41.89
C HIS A 61 5.08 8.80 42.17
N ASN A 62 3.93 9.40 41.82
CA ASN A 62 2.60 8.81 41.96
C ASN A 62 2.08 8.23 40.63
N GLY A 63 2.87 8.29 39.55
CA GLY A 63 2.47 7.86 38.22
C GLY A 63 1.59 8.85 37.48
N THR A 64 1.52 10.11 37.93
CA THR A 64 0.80 11.19 37.25
C THR A 64 1.67 11.73 36.11
N ILE A 65 1.06 11.94 34.94
CA ILE A 65 1.75 12.56 33.80
C ILE A 65 2.02 14.03 34.11
N THR A 66 3.29 14.40 34.23
CA THR A 66 3.72 15.81 34.38
C THR A 66 4.07 16.44 33.05
N HIS A 67 4.55 15.64 32.10
CA HIS A 67 4.86 16.08 30.75
C HIS A 67 4.46 15.02 29.73
N LEU A 68 3.85 15.45 28.62
CA LEU A 68 3.55 14.60 27.48
C LEU A 68 3.72 15.41 26.20
N ALA A 69 4.78 15.12 25.46
CA ALA A 69 4.94 15.59 24.09
C ALA A 69 4.75 14.43 23.12
N ILE A 70 3.99 14.70 22.06
CA ILE A 70 3.72 13.73 21.00
C ILE A 70 4.13 14.38 19.70
N SER A 71 5.10 13.78 19.00
CA SER A 71 5.37 14.15 17.62
C SER A 71 4.47 13.33 16.69
N ALA A 72 3.95 14.00 15.67
CA ALA A 72 3.52 13.26 14.48
C ALA A 72 4.75 12.53 13.93
N LYS A 73 4.58 11.29 13.45
CA LYS A 73 5.62 10.62 12.67
C LYS A 73 6.14 11.56 11.58
N GLU A 74 7.41 11.43 11.17
CA GLU A 74 7.95 12.07 9.94
C GLU A 74 7.10 11.79 8.69
N HIS A 75 6.23 10.78 8.76
CA HIS A 75 5.20 10.42 7.81
C HIS A 75 3.86 10.56 8.53
N GLY A 76 2.96 11.45 8.10
CA GLY A 76 1.78 11.89 8.87
C GLY A 76 0.97 10.79 9.59
N LEU A 77 0.13 11.19 10.54
CA LEU A 77 -0.59 10.35 11.53
C LEU A 77 -1.40 9.15 10.99
N SER A 78 -1.56 9.01 9.67
CA SER A 78 -2.29 7.90 9.04
C SER A 78 -1.34 6.79 8.61
N GLU A 79 -1.55 5.61 9.20
CA GLU A 79 -0.86 4.35 8.85
C GLU A 79 -1.10 3.90 7.39
N GLY A 80 -2.04 4.53 6.68
CA GLY A 80 -2.50 4.15 5.34
C GLY A 80 -2.07 5.06 4.18
N ILE A 81 -1.22 6.07 4.40
CA ILE A 81 -0.77 6.98 3.33
C ILE A 81 0.68 6.64 2.93
N PRO A 82 0.92 6.19 1.68
CA PRO A 82 2.28 5.88 1.21
C PRO A 82 3.20 7.11 1.16
N LYS A 83 4.52 6.90 1.19
CA LYS A 83 5.50 7.97 1.01
C LYS A 83 5.31 8.66 -0.35
N GLY A 84 5.35 10.00 -0.35
CA GLY A 84 5.12 10.82 -1.55
C GLY A 84 3.64 11.06 -1.87
N TYR A 85 2.74 10.64 -0.97
CA TYR A 85 1.31 10.91 -1.04
C TYR A 85 0.85 11.77 0.13
N ALA A 86 -0.31 12.41 -0.02
CA ALA A 86 -1.01 13.14 1.01
C ALA A 86 -2.50 12.82 0.97
N ALA A 87 -3.13 12.81 2.14
CA ALA A 87 -4.58 12.82 2.24
C ALA A 87 -5.06 14.26 2.11
N VAL A 88 -5.97 14.51 1.17
CA VAL A 88 -6.49 15.84 0.87
C VAL A 88 -8.02 15.81 0.93
N PRO A 89 -8.64 16.66 1.76
CA PRO A 89 -10.09 16.87 1.73
C PRO A 89 -10.48 17.63 0.45
N ILE A 90 -11.58 17.20 -0.17
CA ILE A 90 -12.13 17.79 -1.39
C ILE A 90 -13.64 17.87 -1.25
N LYS A 91 -14.19 19.08 -1.37
CA LYS A 91 -15.63 19.30 -1.47
C LYS A 91 -16.14 18.88 -2.84
N TYR A 92 -17.36 18.35 -2.91
CA TYR A 92 -17.95 17.88 -4.15
C TYR A 92 -19.37 18.39 -4.36
N GLU A 93 -19.73 18.62 -5.62
CA GLU A 93 -21.11 18.93 -6.02
C GLU A 93 -21.92 17.66 -6.28
N MET A 94 -21.35 16.74 -7.06
CA MET A 94 -22.00 15.49 -7.46
C MET A 94 -21.09 14.27 -7.29
N ILE A 95 -21.61 13.24 -6.63
CA ILE A 95 -20.98 11.92 -6.46
C ILE A 95 -22.07 10.83 -6.58
N PRO A 96 -21.78 9.64 -7.14
CA PRO A 96 -22.72 8.54 -7.21
C PRO A 96 -23.25 8.15 -5.84
N SER A 97 -24.54 7.82 -5.77
CA SER A 97 -25.11 7.17 -4.59
C SER A 97 -24.44 5.82 -4.34
N GLY A 98 -24.10 5.51 -3.08
CA GLY A 98 -23.51 4.21 -2.72
C GLY A 98 -21.99 4.15 -2.71
N PHE A 99 -21.28 5.27 -2.86
CA PHE A 99 -19.84 5.33 -2.67
C PHE A 99 -19.42 4.96 -1.24
N ALA A 100 -18.21 4.43 -1.10
CA ALA A 100 -17.67 3.96 0.17
C ALA A 100 -16.13 4.11 0.29
N LEU A 101 -15.63 3.94 1.51
CA LEU A 101 -14.21 4.01 1.83
C LEU A 101 -13.40 2.94 1.11
N GLY A 102 -12.43 3.33 0.29
CA GLY A 102 -11.64 2.41 -0.53
C GLY A 102 -12.09 2.32 -1.98
N ASP A 103 -13.18 2.99 -2.34
CA ASP A 103 -13.55 3.17 -3.75
C ASP A 103 -12.47 3.98 -4.44
N VAL A 104 -12.12 3.55 -5.65
CA VAL A 104 -11.24 4.31 -6.53
C VAL A 104 -12.07 5.16 -7.45
N VAL A 105 -11.74 6.44 -7.49
CA VAL A 105 -12.54 7.43 -8.19
C VAL A 105 -11.73 8.19 -9.23
N ARG A 106 -12.47 8.84 -10.12
CA ARG A 106 -12.03 9.91 -11.00
C ARG A 106 -12.73 11.19 -10.55
N ILE A 107 -11.96 12.27 -10.44
CA ILE A 107 -12.42 13.57 -9.92
C ILE A 107 -12.26 14.60 -11.04
N TYR A 108 -13.38 15.20 -11.43
CA TYR A 108 -13.45 16.36 -12.29
C TYR A 108 -13.52 17.59 -11.39
N LEU A 109 -12.54 18.47 -11.49
CA LEU A 109 -12.50 19.73 -10.75
C LEU A 109 -13.26 20.83 -11.49
N LYS A 110 -13.66 21.89 -10.78
CA LYS A 110 -14.33 23.05 -11.37
C LYS A 110 -13.49 23.80 -12.40
N ASN A 111 -12.16 23.74 -12.28
CA ASN A 111 -11.22 24.31 -13.23
C ASN A 111 -10.95 23.42 -14.46
N GLU A 112 -11.81 22.43 -14.72
CA GLU A 112 -11.72 21.47 -15.83
C GLU A 112 -10.53 20.49 -15.74
N GLU A 113 -9.75 20.52 -14.65
CA GLU A 113 -8.69 19.53 -14.45
C GLU A 113 -9.25 18.17 -14.00
N LEU A 114 -8.53 17.11 -14.38
CA LEU A 114 -8.88 15.73 -14.13
C LEU A 114 -7.85 15.04 -13.23
N ILE A 115 -8.34 14.30 -12.24
CA ILE A 115 -7.53 13.44 -11.38
C ILE A 115 -8.12 12.04 -11.41
N GLU A 116 -7.30 11.04 -11.73
CA GLU A 116 -7.74 9.66 -11.88
C GLU A 116 -7.07 8.73 -10.87
N GLY A 117 -7.73 7.62 -10.56
CA GLY A 117 -7.12 6.52 -9.79
C GLY A 117 -6.91 6.86 -8.32
N VAL A 118 -7.76 7.71 -7.75
CA VAL A 118 -7.67 8.19 -6.37
C VAL A 118 -8.53 7.36 -5.44
N GLU A 119 -7.99 6.92 -4.31
CA GLU A 119 -8.76 6.14 -3.33
C GLU A 119 -9.41 7.06 -2.28
N ILE A 120 -10.70 6.85 -2.00
CA ILE A 120 -11.42 7.52 -0.91
C ILE A 120 -11.00 6.92 0.44
N LYS A 121 -10.54 7.75 1.37
CA LYS A 121 -10.18 7.37 2.75
C LYS A 121 -11.06 8.00 3.83
N GLY A 122 -11.85 9.00 3.50
CA GLY A 122 -12.75 9.68 4.42
C GLY A 122 -13.98 10.21 3.69
N VAL A 123 -15.11 10.28 4.40
CA VAL A 123 -16.37 10.81 3.88
C VAL A 123 -17.06 11.60 4.97
N ASP A 124 -17.32 12.87 4.70
CA ASP A 124 -18.22 13.73 5.47
C ASP A 124 -19.41 14.11 4.57
N LYS A 125 -20.55 13.44 4.78
CA LYS A 125 -21.75 13.68 3.97
C LYS A 125 -22.45 15.00 4.33
N SER A 126 -22.28 15.49 5.56
CA SER A 126 -22.86 16.77 6.02
C SER A 126 -22.23 17.93 5.27
N GLU A 127 -20.90 17.93 5.19
CA GLU A 127 -20.12 18.99 4.54
C GLU A 127 -19.88 18.76 3.04
N LYS A 128 -20.45 17.66 2.49
CA LYS A 128 -20.20 17.18 1.12
C LYS A 128 -18.70 17.16 0.79
N GLU A 129 -17.94 16.53 1.68
CA GLU A 129 -16.49 16.45 1.59
C GLU A 129 -16.05 14.98 1.57
N ILE A 130 -15.06 14.66 0.74
CA ILE A 130 -14.35 13.39 0.80
C ILE A 130 -12.87 13.64 1.05
N THR A 131 -12.22 12.70 1.72
CA THR A 131 -10.75 12.69 1.82
C THR A 131 -10.20 11.66 0.85
N VAL A 132 -9.28 12.09 -0.03
CA VAL A 132 -8.63 11.21 -1.02
C VAL A 132 -7.12 11.19 -0.83
N VAL A 133 -6.48 10.07 -1.23
CA VAL A 133 -5.02 9.94 -1.18
C VAL A 133 -4.43 10.21 -2.56
N ILE A 134 -3.74 11.34 -2.70
CA ILE A 134 -3.11 11.80 -3.94
C ILE A 134 -1.60 11.87 -3.81
N LYS A 135 -0.88 11.83 -4.93
CA LYS A 135 0.55 12.14 -4.94
C LYS A 135 0.79 13.62 -4.65
N GLN A 136 1.89 13.92 -3.98
CA GLN A 136 2.23 15.27 -3.56
C GLN A 136 2.38 16.27 -4.72
N ASP A 137 2.87 15.82 -5.88
CA ASP A 137 3.01 16.63 -7.09
C ASP A 137 1.67 17.07 -7.71
N LYS A 138 0.54 16.46 -7.27
CA LYS A 138 -0.81 16.81 -7.71
C LYS A 138 -1.57 17.68 -6.72
N ILE A 139 -1.03 17.95 -5.53
CA ILE A 139 -1.72 18.74 -4.49
C ILE A 139 -2.03 20.16 -5.01
N GLU A 140 -1.09 20.80 -5.69
CA GLU A 140 -1.26 22.18 -6.19
C GLU A 140 -2.44 22.33 -7.15
N LYS A 141 -2.81 21.27 -7.88
CA LYS A 141 -3.97 21.25 -8.79
C LYS A 141 -5.30 21.28 -8.06
N ILE A 142 -5.33 20.71 -6.85
CA ILE A 142 -6.54 20.60 -6.02
C ILE A 142 -6.69 21.78 -5.07
N ARG A 143 -5.59 22.47 -4.78
CA ARG A 143 -5.57 23.57 -3.83
C ARG A 143 -6.63 24.61 -4.22
N ASN A 144 -7.59 24.83 -3.32
CA ASN A 144 -8.73 25.74 -3.51
C ASN A 144 -9.65 25.39 -4.68
N GLN A 145 -9.76 24.11 -5.06
CA GLN A 145 -10.68 23.62 -6.08
C GLN A 145 -11.68 22.62 -5.50
N ASP A 146 -12.95 22.79 -5.86
CA ASP A 146 -13.98 21.79 -5.59
C ASP A 146 -14.09 20.81 -6.76
N ALA A 147 -14.57 19.61 -6.47
CA ALA A 147 -14.99 18.65 -7.48
C ALA A 147 -16.39 18.98 -8.01
N SER A 148 -16.52 19.17 -9.32
CA SER A 148 -17.81 19.29 -10.00
C SER A 148 -18.49 17.92 -10.14
N LEU A 149 -17.71 16.89 -10.46
CA LEU A 149 -18.20 15.52 -10.59
C LEU A 149 -17.15 14.53 -10.10
N ILE A 150 -17.60 13.57 -9.31
CA ILE A 150 -16.81 12.39 -8.94
C ILE A 150 -17.43 11.17 -9.59
N VAL A 151 -16.61 10.31 -10.18
CA VAL A 151 -17.06 9.05 -10.79
C VAL A 151 -16.34 7.91 -10.10
N ILE A 152 -17.10 6.93 -9.60
CA ILE A 152 -16.53 5.68 -9.08
C ILE A 152 -16.06 4.84 -10.26
N LEU A 153 -14.79 4.48 -10.25
CA LEU A 153 -14.22 3.57 -11.22
C LEU A 153 -14.44 2.13 -10.74
N PRO A 154 -14.78 1.19 -11.63
CA PRO A 154 -14.79 -0.22 -11.27
C PRO A 154 -13.37 -0.61 -10.87
N TYR A 155 -13.13 -0.73 -9.57
CA TYR A 155 -11.83 -1.10 -9.06
C TYR A 155 -11.69 -2.62 -9.09
N THR A 156 -11.19 -3.16 -10.19
CA THR A 156 -10.27 -4.29 -10.07
C THR A 156 -9.03 -3.71 -9.44
N LYS A 157 -8.77 -4.03 -8.16
CA LYS A 157 -7.44 -3.87 -7.57
C LYS A 157 -6.45 -4.26 -8.63
N PRO A 158 -5.61 -3.36 -9.20
CA PRO A 158 -4.62 -3.76 -10.16
C PRO A 158 -3.84 -4.82 -9.41
N LYS A 159 -4.00 -6.06 -9.86
CA LYS A 159 -3.49 -7.23 -9.17
C LYS A 159 -1.99 -7.07 -9.29
N ALA A 160 -1.37 -6.37 -8.33
CA ALA A 160 -0.11 -5.66 -8.46
C ALA A 160 0.80 -6.30 -9.49
N GLU A 161 0.66 -5.92 -10.78
CA GLU A 161 0.97 -6.77 -11.96
C GLU A 161 1.52 -8.14 -11.55
N SER A 162 0.65 -8.99 -10.96
CA SER A 162 1.14 -10.14 -10.21
C SER A 162 1.39 -11.16 -11.29
N MET A 163 2.54 -11.00 -11.92
CA MET A 163 3.03 -11.86 -12.96
C MET A 163 2.98 -13.25 -12.37
N VAL A 164 2.13 -14.11 -12.92
CA VAL A 164 2.00 -15.46 -12.41
C VAL A 164 2.86 -16.39 -13.25
N VAL A 165 3.61 -17.22 -12.56
CA VAL A 165 4.52 -18.19 -13.14
C VAL A 165 3.87 -19.56 -13.07
N LYS A 166 3.74 -20.21 -14.23
CA LYS A 166 3.39 -21.63 -14.31
C LYS A 166 4.66 -22.46 -14.14
N LYS A 167 4.72 -23.25 -13.07
CA LYS A 167 5.77 -24.24 -12.87
C LYS A 167 5.59 -25.42 -13.83
N ARG A 168 6.67 -26.17 -14.03
CA ARG A 168 6.62 -27.45 -14.77
C ARG A 168 5.62 -28.44 -14.16
N SER A 169 5.44 -28.41 -12.83
CA SER A 169 4.43 -29.21 -12.12
C SER A 169 2.98 -28.76 -12.35
N GLY A 170 2.74 -27.74 -13.18
CA GLY A 170 1.41 -27.14 -13.40
C GLY A 170 0.98 -26.12 -12.33
N VAL A 171 1.65 -26.08 -11.18
CA VAL A 171 1.36 -25.13 -10.09
C VAL A 171 1.62 -23.69 -10.55
N ILE A 172 0.61 -22.84 -10.36
CA ILE A 172 0.70 -21.41 -10.62
C ILE A 172 1.12 -20.70 -9.32
N LYS A 173 2.17 -19.89 -9.37
CA LYS A 173 2.63 -19.06 -8.24
C LYS A 173 2.82 -17.62 -8.67
N GLN A 174 2.76 -16.71 -7.70
CA GLN A 174 3.18 -15.33 -7.92
C GLN A 174 4.69 -15.28 -8.23
N PHE A 175 5.06 -14.44 -9.19
CA PHE A 175 6.45 -14.14 -9.50
C PHE A 175 7.09 -13.41 -8.31
N ASP A 176 8.28 -13.86 -7.95
CA ASP A 176 9.01 -13.38 -6.80
C ASP A 176 10.32 -12.73 -7.27
N MET A 177 10.39 -11.41 -7.13
CA MET A 177 11.55 -10.62 -7.53
C MET A 177 12.78 -10.91 -6.68
N GLN A 178 12.58 -11.17 -5.38
CA GLN A 178 13.66 -11.45 -4.45
C GLN A 178 14.31 -12.80 -4.80
N LYS A 179 13.47 -13.78 -5.17
CA LYS A 179 13.93 -15.07 -5.64
C LYS A 179 14.71 -14.97 -6.96
N LEU A 180 14.26 -14.14 -7.90
CA LEU A 180 14.99 -13.91 -9.15
C LEU A 180 16.37 -13.30 -8.88
N THR A 181 16.41 -12.20 -8.12
CA THR A 181 17.64 -11.47 -7.78
C THR A 181 18.63 -12.39 -7.06
N SER A 182 18.16 -13.17 -6.08
CA SER A 182 18.98 -14.17 -5.39
C SER A 182 19.55 -15.24 -6.33
N SER A 183 18.77 -15.68 -7.33
CA SER A 183 19.24 -16.64 -8.33
C SER A 183 20.37 -16.08 -9.20
N ILE A 184 20.30 -14.79 -9.54
CA ILE A 184 21.34 -14.07 -10.29
C ILE A 184 22.60 -13.85 -9.42
N ARG A 185 22.44 -13.49 -8.15
CA ARG A 185 23.58 -13.36 -7.21
C ARG A 185 24.36 -14.66 -7.04
N ASN A 186 23.65 -15.79 -6.94
CA ASN A 186 24.27 -17.13 -6.79
C ASN A 186 25.23 -17.53 -7.92
N VAL A 187 25.13 -16.90 -9.09
CA VAL A 187 26.05 -17.17 -10.21
C VAL A 187 27.27 -16.25 -10.22
N GLY A 188 27.42 -15.36 -9.24
CA GLY A 188 28.58 -14.48 -9.06
C GLY A 188 28.41 -13.09 -9.69
N VAL A 189 27.17 -12.61 -9.79
CA VAL A 189 26.85 -11.22 -10.17
C VAL A 189 26.78 -10.38 -8.90
N ASN A 190 27.36 -9.17 -8.92
CA ASN A 190 27.27 -8.24 -7.79
C ASN A 190 25.83 -7.73 -7.58
N ASP A 191 25.54 -7.14 -6.42
CA ASP A 191 24.18 -6.79 -6.03
C ASP A 191 23.53 -5.77 -6.98
N GLU A 192 24.25 -4.70 -7.31
CA GLU A 192 23.76 -3.65 -8.22
C GLU A 192 23.47 -4.20 -9.62
N SER A 193 24.34 -5.04 -10.17
CA SER A 193 24.09 -5.64 -11.49
C SER A 193 22.98 -6.68 -11.44
N ALA A 194 22.81 -7.40 -10.33
CA ALA A 194 21.74 -8.37 -10.17
C ALA A 194 20.37 -7.70 -10.15
N GLU A 195 20.25 -6.55 -9.46
CA GLU A 195 19.02 -5.75 -9.43
C GLU A 195 18.70 -5.18 -10.81
N ASN A 196 19.69 -4.55 -11.47
CA ASN A 196 19.51 -4.02 -12.83
C ASN A 196 19.08 -5.09 -13.85
N ILE A 197 19.65 -6.31 -13.75
CA ILE A 197 19.25 -7.43 -14.62
C ILE A 197 17.84 -7.91 -14.26
N ALA A 198 17.49 -8.00 -12.99
CA ALA A 198 16.16 -8.42 -12.55
C ALA A 198 15.07 -7.45 -13.05
N ASP A 199 15.33 -6.14 -13.01
CA ASP A 199 14.42 -5.12 -13.53
C ASP A 199 14.26 -5.20 -15.05
N ALA A 200 15.37 -5.38 -15.79
CA ALA A 200 15.32 -5.58 -17.24
C ALA A 200 14.50 -6.84 -17.62
N VAL A 201 14.69 -7.93 -16.87
CA VAL A 201 13.91 -9.17 -17.03
C VAL A 201 12.44 -8.90 -16.76
N LYS A 202 12.09 -8.21 -15.66
CA LYS A 202 10.71 -7.85 -15.33
C LYS A 202 10.03 -7.13 -16.49
N LEU A 203 10.65 -6.07 -17.00
CA LEU A 203 10.11 -5.25 -18.09
C LEU A 203 9.83 -6.07 -19.36
N LYS A 204 10.68 -7.06 -19.67
CA LYS A 204 10.45 -7.99 -20.79
C LYS A 204 9.31 -8.97 -20.52
N LEU A 205 9.22 -9.46 -19.28
CA LEU A 205 8.17 -10.42 -18.91
C LEU A 205 6.78 -9.78 -18.83
N LEU A 206 6.67 -8.47 -18.54
CA LEU A 206 5.40 -7.74 -18.61
C LEU A 206 4.76 -7.76 -20.01
N LYS A 207 5.57 -7.95 -21.05
CA LYS A 207 5.10 -8.07 -22.45
C LYS A 207 4.71 -9.51 -22.83
N SER A 208 4.78 -10.46 -21.90
CA SER A 208 4.51 -11.87 -22.16
C SER A 208 3.09 -12.26 -21.78
N GLU A 209 2.56 -13.25 -22.49
CA GLU A 209 1.30 -13.91 -22.13
C GLU A 209 1.39 -14.57 -20.75
N VAL A 210 0.31 -14.43 -19.99
CA VAL A 210 0.16 -14.93 -18.62
C VAL A 210 -0.74 -16.18 -18.65
N PRO A 211 -0.41 -17.28 -17.95
CA PRO A 211 0.71 -17.43 -17.01
C PRO A 211 2.05 -17.73 -17.70
N ILE A 212 3.12 -17.09 -17.21
CA ILE A 212 4.45 -17.21 -17.80
C ILE A 212 5.06 -18.56 -17.42
N ALA A 213 5.45 -19.35 -18.42
CA ALA A 213 6.17 -20.59 -18.17
C ALA A 213 7.53 -20.32 -17.51
N THR A 214 7.91 -21.13 -16.53
CA THR A 214 9.23 -21.02 -15.85
C THR A 214 10.39 -21.06 -16.86
N GLN A 215 10.26 -21.83 -17.94
CA GLN A 215 11.28 -21.91 -18.99
C GLN A 215 11.49 -20.57 -19.69
N LYS A 216 10.41 -19.85 -20.00
CA LYS A 216 10.47 -18.52 -20.62
C LYS A 216 11.19 -17.50 -19.74
N ILE A 217 11.03 -17.61 -18.41
CA ILE A 217 11.76 -16.76 -17.46
C ILE A 217 13.25 -17.09 -17.49
N GLU A 218 13.61 -18.38 -17.46
CA GLU A 218 15.02 -18.80 -17.56
C GLU A 218 15.68 -18.29 -18.84
N ASP A 219 14.99 -18.39 -19.98
CA ASP A 219 15.49 -17.96 -21.28
C ASP A 219 15.73 -16.44 -21.31
N VAL A 220 14.78 -15.64 -20.80
CA VAL A 220 14.93 -14.17 -20.72
C VAL A 220 16.08 -13.75 -19.79
N VAL A 221 16.27 -14.45 -18.65
CA VAL A 221 17.38 -14.17 -17.74
C VAL A 221 18.72 -14.51 -18.38
N VAL A 222 18.79 -15.61 -19.10
CA VAL A 222 19.98 -16.00 -19.87
C VAL A 222 20.32 -14.94 -20.90
N ASP A 223 19.34 -14.47 -21.67
CA ASP A 223 19.57 -13.46 -22.71
C ASP A 223 20.14 -12.17 -22.12
N GLU A 224 19.64 -11.72 -20.96
CA GLU A 224 20.16 -10.55 -20.26
C GLU A 224 21.55 -10.79 -19.66
N LEU A 225 21.83 -11.99 -19.14
CA LEU A 225 23.15 -12.35 -18.64
C LEU A 225 24.18 -12.46 -19.77
N GLU A 226 23.82 -12.97 -20.96
CA GLU A 226 24.72 -13.12 -22.10
C GLU A 226 25.21 -11.77 -22.62
N LYS A 227 24.36 -10.73 -22.57
CA LYS A 227 24.74 -9.34 -22.91
C LYS A 227 25.82 -8.77 -21.99
N LYS A 228 25.86 -9.19 -20.73
CA LYS A 228 26.81 -8.69 -19.72
C LYS A 228 28.04 -9.58 -19.59
N ASN A 229 27.84 -10.89 -19.43
CA ASN A 229 28.91 -11.87 -19.23
C ASN A 229 28.48 -13.30 -19.60
N MET A 230 29.05 -13.82 -20.69
CA MET A 230 28.79 -15.17 -21.18
C MET A 230 29.16 -16.30 -20.18
N LYS A 231 30.18 -16.11 -19.32
CA LYS A 231 30.57 -17.11 -18.31
C LYS A 231 29.49 -17.25 -17.25
N THR A 232 28.91 -16.14 -16.83
CA THR A 232 27.83 -16.09 -15.83
C THR A 232 26.55 -16.71 -16.37
N ALA A 233 26.19 -16.44 -17.62
CA ALA A 233 25.04 -17.07 -18.27
C ALA A 233 25.18 -18.61 -18.35
N LYS A 234 26.37 -19.11 -18.70
CA LYS A 234 26.67 -20.56 -18.70
C LYS A 234 26.54 -21.17 -17.30
N LYS A 235 27.02 -20.47 -16.26
CA LYS A 235 26.89 -20.92 -14.87
C LYS A 235 25.42 -20.95 -14.42
N PHE A 236 24.62 -19.96 -14.81
CA PHE A 236 23.18 -19.93 -14.55
C PHE A 236 22.42 -21.08 -15.22
N LYS A 237 22.68 -21.34 -16.50
CA LYS A 237 22.12 -22.49 -17.24
C LYS A 237 22.44 -23.82 -16.54
N ARG A 238 23.68 -24.00 -16.06
CA ARG A 238 24.10 -25.21 -15.34
C ARG A 238 23.37 -25.34 -13.99
N HIS A 239 23.33 -24.27 -13.20
CA HIS A 239 22.73 -24.27 -11.86
C HIS A 239 21.23 -24.57 -11.86
N ASN A 240 20.50 -24.09 -12.87
CA ASN A 240 19.07 -24.37 -13.02
C ASN A 240 18.80 -25.74 -13.64
N LYS A 241 19.76 -26.34 -14.35
CA LYS A 241 19.64 -27.71 -14.87
C LYS A 241 19.82 -28.76 -13.78
N THR A 242 20.65 -28.51 -12.77
CA THR A 242 20.86 -29.41 -11.61
C THR A 242 19.79 -29.31 -10.53
N ARG A 243 18.94 -28.27 -10.54
CA ARG A 243 17.81 -28.09 -9.62
C ARG A 243 16.46 -28.58 -10.17
N LYS A 244 16.46 -29.15 -11.38
CA LYS A 244 15.31 -29.76 -12.06
C LYS A 244 15.25 -31.24 -11.75
#